data_AF-H2YPA7-F1
#
_entry.id   AF-H2YPA7-F1
#
_cell.length_a   1.000
_cell.length_b   1.000
_cell.length_c   1.000
_cell.angle_alpha   90.00
_cell.angle_beta   90.00
_cell.angle_gamma   90.00
#
_symmetry.space_group_name_H-M   'P 1'
#
loop_
_entity.id
_entity.type
_entity.pdbx_description
1 polymer ?
#
loop_
_entity_poly.entity_id
_entity_poly.type
_entity_poly.pdbx_seq_one_letter_code
_entity_poly.pdbx_strand_id
1 'polypeptide(L)'
;MNSRNETFRKSFNKVSESSEEYEMKNQLEEQLRSVMDKYKYKRRQIRELQEDLQTMSSALDTTFRDETAYMEMVEDRRNKIMQFRKEIDEQKEKLERVQKQVARSAREARVARGNKGPMLEERDMDLREIRSKNKTIAEGIADVMQLFPDASETIELYFSQAGLPLPTSQSRSSSKAGSVRSSARSSPRGSVTSARSITSPKAVDLGLGLQLTSPPGSRPLSAASSRSSVRSARK
;
A
#
# COMPACT_ATOMS: atom_id res chain seq x y z
N MET A 1 81.67 36.79 -55.70
CA MET A 1 81.08 35.43 -55.86
C MET A 1 81.69 34.47 -54.83
N ASN A 2 81.42 34.62 -53.52
CA ASN A 2 81.93 33.68 -52.50
C ASN A 2 81.05 33.53 -51.24
N SER A 3 80.10 34.42 -50.94
CA SER A 3 79.28 34.32 -49.73
C SER A 3 78.21 33.22 -49.78
N ARG A 4 77.66 32.91 -50.97
CA ARG A 4 76.67 31.83 -51.14
C ARG A 4 77.23 30.42 -50.91
N ASN A 5 78.55 30.25 -50.99
CA ASN A 5 79.23 28.97 -50.78
C ASN A 5 79.66 28.80 -49.31
N GLU A 6 79.78 29.88 -48.54
CA GLU A 6 80.11 29.80 -47.11
C GLU A 6 78.97 29.21 -46.29
N THR A 7 77.71 29.59 -46.54
CA THR A 7 76.56 29.04 -45.82
C THR A 7 76.42 27.52 -46.07
N PHE A 8 76.64 27.10 -47.32
CA PHE A 8 76.60 25.69 -47.71
C PHE A 8 77.79 24.89 -47.12
N ARG A 9 78.99 25.47 -47.07
CA ARG A 9 80.14 24.84 -46.39
C ARG A 9 79.95 24.78 -44.88
N LYS A 10 79.39 25.82 -44.26
CA LYS A 10 79.05 25.85 -42.82
C LYS A 10 77.99 24.82 -42.46
N SER A 11 77.03 24.51 -43.36
CA SER A 11 76.05 23.44 -43.11
C SER A 11 76.64 22.01 -43.12
N PHE A 12 77.85 21.81 -43.65
CA PHE A 12 78.59 20.54 -43.53
C PHE A 12 79.48 20.49 -42.27
N ASN A 13 79.64 21.61 -41.55
CA ASN A 13 80.34 21.60 -40.27
C ASN A 13 79.44 20.99 -39.21
N LYS A 14 80.03 20.15 -38.36
CA LYS A 14 79.33 19.50 -37.25
C LYS A 14 78.84 20.59 -36.29
N VAL A 15 77.53 20.66 -36.03
CA VAL A 15 76.95 21.59 -35.06
C VAL A 15 77.61 21.32 -33.70
N SER A 16 78.31 22.31 -33.17
CA SER A 16 78.91 22.23 -31.83
C SER A 16 77.86 22.56 -30.78
N GLU A 17 78.03 22.03 -29.56
CA GLU A 17 77.13 22.28 -28.43
C GLU A 17 77.08 23.77 -28.00
N SER A 18 78.00 24.59 -28.51
CA SER A 18 78.05 26.05 -28.31
C SER A 18 77.47 26.86 -29.49
N SER A 19 76.85 26.20 -30.47
CA SER A 19 76.24 26.86 -31.63
C SER A 19 74.87 27.42 -31.28
N GLU A 20 74.52 28.57 -31.84
CA GLU A 20 73.19 29.19 -31.71
C GLU A 20 72.05 28.24 -32.14
N GLU A 21 72.30 27.42 -33.15
CA GLU A 21 71.36 26.38 -33.62
C GLU A 21 71.09 25.31 -32.55
N TYR A 22 72.10 24.97 -31.75
CA TYR A 22 71.97 24.00 -30.65
C TYR A 22 71.20 24.60 -29.46
N GLU A 23 71.45 25.87 -29.12
CA GLU A 23 70.70 26.58 -28.09
C GLU A 23 69.22 26.72 -28.47
N MET A 24 68.92 27.07 -29.73
CA MET A 24 67.55 27.16 -30.24
C MET A 24 66.84 25.80 -30.19
N LYS A 25 67.55 24.71 -30.55
CA LYS A 25 67.03 23.34 -30.41
C LYS A 25 66.64 23.04 -28.96
N ASN A 26 67.50 23.37 -28.01
CA ASN A 26 67.23 23.12 -26.59
C ASN A 26 66.02 23.92 -26.09
N GLN A 27 65.88 25.18 -26.50
CA GLN A 27 64.69 25.98 -26.17
C GLN A 27 63.40 25.38 -26.73
N LEU A 28 63.43 24.88 -27.97
CA LEU A 28 62.28 24.22 -28.59
C LEU A 28 61.94 22.88 -27.90
N GLU A 29 62.94 22.10 -27.50
CA GLU A 29 62.75 20.87 -26.74
C GLU A 29 62.14 21.14 -25.36
N GLU A 30 62.57 22.21 -24.69
CA GLU A 30 62.00 22.63 -23.40
C GLU A 30 60.55 23.15 -23.56
N GLN A 31 60.28 23.94 -24.59
CA GLN A 31 58.92 24.37 -24.92
C GLN A 31 58.02 23.17 -25.24
N LEU A 32 58.49 22.22 -26.03
CA LEU A 32 57.77 20.98 -26.33
C LEU A 32 57.46 20.21 -25.03
N ARG A 33 58.45 20.08 -24.14
CA ARG A 33 58.27 19.41 -22.85
C ARG A 33 57.20 20.10 -22.00
N SER A 34 57.27 21.44 -21.89
CA SER A 34 56.29 22.26 -21.16
C SER A 34 54.87 22.11 -21.71
N VAL A 35 54.71 22.15 -23.04
CA VAL A 35 53.40 21.96 -23.70
C VAL A 35 52.89 20.54 -23.49
N MET A 36 53.75 19.53 -23.59
CA MET A 36 53.39 18.13 -23.37
C MET A 36 52.92 17.85 -21.94
N ASP A 37 53.58 18.44 -20.95
CA ASP A 37 53.18 18.29 -19.54
C ASP A 37 51.84 18.98 -19.26
N LYS A 38 51.63 20.18 -19.81
CA LYS A 38 50.32 20.87 -19.77
C LYS A 38 49.22 20.03 -20.44
N TYR A 39 49.50 19.44 -21.60
CA TYR A 39 48.56 18.58 -22.29
C TYR A 39 48.19 17.34 -21.46
N LYS A 40 49.19 16.66 -20.88
CA LYS A 40 48.95 15.49 -20.01
C LYS A 40 48.12 15.86 -18.78
N TYR A 41 48.42 17.00 -18.15
CA TYR A 41 47.65 17.51 -17.01
C TYR A 41 46.19 17.79 -17.40
N LYS A 42 45.96 18.53 -18.49
CA LYS A 42 44.60 18.80 -18.97
C LYS A 42 43.83 17.54 -19.35
N ARG A 43 44.50 16.57 -19.98
CA ARG A 43 43.91 15.27 -20.30
C ARG A 43 43.57 14.43 -19.06
N ARG A 44 44.32 14.57 -17.96
CA ARG A 44 43.96 13.97 -16.67
C ARG A 44 42.75 14.67 -16.07
N GLN A 45 42.76 16.00 -16.02
CA GLN A 45 41.65 16.81 -15.51
C GLN A 45 40.33 16.51 -16.24
N ILE A 46 40.37 16.32 -17.57
CA ILE A 46 39.17 15.92 -18.33
C ILE A 46 38.63 14.56 -17.87
N ARG A 47 39.51 13.58 -17.61
CA ARG A 47 39.09 12.25 -17.15
C ARG A 47 38.49 12.29 -15.75
N GLU A 48 39.13 12.99 -14.83
CA GLU A 48 38.62 13.18 -13.47
C GLU A 48 37.22 13.83 -13.49
N LEU A 49 37.04 14.90 -14.27
CA LEU A 49 35.73 15.54 -14.41
C LEU A 49 34.68 14.63 -15.07
N GLN A 50 35.08 13.76 -16.00
CA GLN A 50 34.16 12.78 -16.60
C GLN A 50 33.72 11.71 -15.58
N GLU A 51 34.65 11.22 -14.76
CA GLU A 51 34.36 10.27 -13.67
C GLU A 51 33.45 10.90 -12.61
N ASP A 52 33.71 12.16 -12.23
CA ASP A 52 32.86 12.92 -11.30
C ASP A 52 31.45 13.12 -11.84
N LEU A 53 31.32 13.51 -13.11
CA LEU A 53 30.02 13.66 -13.77
C LEU A 53 29.25 12.35 -13.81
N GLN A 54 29.91 11.24 -14.13
CA GLN A 54 29.29 9.92 -14.14
C GLN A 54 28.82 9.50 -12.74
N THR A 55 29.62 9.77 -11.72
CA THR A 55 29.30 9.46 -10.32
C THR A 55 28.09 10.27 -9.86
N MET A 56 28.09 11.59 -10.11
CA MET A 56 26.97 12.46 -9.77
C MET A 56 25.68 12.08 -10.53
N SER A 57 25.79 11.74 -11.81
CA SER A 57 24.64 11.26 -12.60
C SER A 57 24.04 9.99 -12.01
N SER A 58 24.89 9.03 -11.62
CA SER A 58 24.43 7.77 -11.03
C SER A 58 23.77 7.98 -9.65
N ALA A 59 24.29 8.91 -8.86
CA ALA A 59 23.71 9.31 -7.59
C ALA A 59 22.33 9.96 -7.79
N LEU A 60 22.22 10.89 -8.75
CA LEU A 60 20.96 11.54 -9.11
C LEU A 60 19.90 10.51 -9.52
N ASP A 61 20.25 9.59 -10.43
CA ASP A 61 19.35 8.52 -10.87
C ASP A 61 18.86 7.65 -9.70
N THR A 62 19.72 7.38 -8.72
CA THR A 62 19.35 6.63 -7.52
C THR A 62 18.37 7.42 -6.67
N THR A 63 18.69 8.68 -6.38
CA THR A 63 17.79 9.55 -5.60
C THR A 63 16.43 9.74 -6.26
N PHE A 64 16.37 9.82 -7.59
CA PHE A 64 15.12 9.95 -8.32
C PHE A 64 14.24 8.69 -8.23
N ARG A 65 14.87 7.50 -8.27
CA ARG A 65 14.16 6.22 -8.05
C ARG A 65 13.62 6.15 -6.63
N ASP A 66 14.42 6.52 -5.65
CA ASP A 66 14.00 6.54 -4.24
C ASP A 66 12.85 7.53 -4.02
N GLU A 67 12.94 8.74 -4.58
CA GLU A 67 11.87 9.75 -4.52
C GLU A 67 10.56 9.22 -5.11
N THR A 68 10.64 8.57 -6.28
CA THR A 68 9.46 7.97 -6.93
C THR A 68 8.84 6.88 -6.04
N ALA A 69 9.67 5.99 -5.47
CA ALA A 69 9.19 4.94 -4.57
C ALA A 69 8.55 5.53 -3.30
N TYR A 70 9.14 6.57 -2.71
CA TYR A 70 8.54 7.24 -1.56
C TYR A 70 7.23 7.94 -1.92
N MET A 71 7.12 8.56 -3.09
CA MET A 71 5.87 9.15 -3.56
C MET A 71 4.74 8.10 -3.64
N GLU A 72 5.02 6.94 -4.24
CA GLU A 72 4.06 5.82 -4.31
C GLU A 72 3.66 5.34 -2.91
N MET A 73 4.63 5.15 -2.01
CA MET A 73 4.34 4.75 -0.62
C MET A 73 3.46 5.77 0.12
N VAL A 74 3.68 7.06 -0.11
CA VAL A 74 2.88 8.11 0.52
C VAL A 74 1.47 8.12 -0.07
N GLU A 75 1.31 7.94 -1.38
CA GLU A 75 0.00 7.82 -2.03
C GLU A 75 -0.79 6.61 -1.50
N ASP A 76 -0.16 5.45 -1.38
CA ASP A 76 -0.75 4.26 -0.77
C ASP A 76 -1.21 4.50 0.67
N ARG A 77 -0.39 5.19 1.47
CA ARG A 77 -0.75 5.56 2.85
C ARG A 77 -1.93 6.54 2.87
N ARG A 78 -1.98 7.52 1.96
CA ARG A 78 -3.11 8.46 1.83
C ARG A 78 -4.40 7.72 1.46
N ASN A 79 -4.32 6.77 0.54
CA ASN A 79 -5.45 5.92 0.14
C ASN A 79 -5.97 5.09 1.31
N LYS A 80 -5.08 4.47 2.09
CA LYS A 80 -5.45 3.75 3.33
C LYS A 80 -6.11 4.66 4.36
N ILE A 81 -5.59 5.88 4.57
CA ILE A 81 -6.19 6.86 5.48
C ILE A 81 -7.61 7.21 5.02
N MET A 82 -7.82 7.44 3.72
CA MET A 82 -9.13 7.74 3.16
C MET A 82 -10.11 6.57 3.36
N GLN A 83 -9.65 5.34 3.12
CA GLN A 83 -10.43 4.13 3.38
C GLN A 83 -10.83 4.02 4.86
N PHE A 84 -9.88 4.15 5.79
CA PHE A 84 -10.18 4.08 7.22
C PHE A 84 -11.11 5.18 7.69
N ARG A 85 -11.02 6.40 7.13
CA ARG A 85 -11.98 7.47 7.44
C ARG A 85 -13.40 7.09 7.02
N LYS A 86 -13.57 6.54 5.82
CA LYS A 86 -14.86 6.07 5.34
C LYS A 86 -15.40 4.94 6.24
N GLU A 87 -14.56 3.98 6.58
CA GLU A 87 -14.93 2.88 7.49
C GLU A 87 -15.34 3.39 8.87
N ILE A 88 -14.63 4.39 9.43
CA ILE A 88 -14.99 5.03 10.69
C ILE A 88 -16.39 5.66 10.61
N ASP A 89 -16.70 6.38 9.53
CA ASP A 89 -17.99 7.05 9.40
C ASP A 89 -19.14 6.04 9.20
N GLU A 90 -18.91 4.97 8.42
CA GLU A 90 -19.85 3.85 8.31
C GLU A 90 -20.10 3.16 9.67
N GLN A 91 -19.05 2.96 10.47
CA GLN A 91 -19.18 2.36 11.80
C GLN A 91 -19.90 3.28 12.79
N LYS A 92 -19.66 4.60 12.74
CA LYS A 92 -20.41 5.57 13.55
C LYS A 92 -21.91 5.52 13.26
N GLU A 93 -22.29 5.46 11.99
CA GLU A 93 -23.70 5.39 11.59
C GLU A 93 -24.35 4.08 12.08
N LYS A 94 -23.65 2.94 11.91
CA LYS A 94 -24.11 1.64 12.43
C LYS A 94 -24.28 1.67 13.95
N LEU A 95 -23.32 2.24 14.65
CA LEU A 95 -23.34 2.38 16.10
C LEU A 95 -24.52 3.24 16.55
N GLU A 96 -24.78 4.38 15.90
CA GLU A 96 -25.93 5.24 16.20
C GLU A 96 -27.27 4.49 16.02
N ARG A 97 -27.41 3.73 14.92
CA ARG A 97 -28.61 2.92 14.66
C ARG A 97 -28.81 1.86 15.74
N VAL A 98 -27.75 1.14 16.13
CA VAL A 98 -27.81 0.12 17.18
C VAL A 98 -28.12 0.75 18.54
N GLN A 99 -27.50 1.88 18.89
CA GLN A 99 -27.80 2.60 20.14
C GLN A 99 -29.28 3.00 20.24
N LYS A 100 -29.87 3.50 19.15
CA LYS A 100 -31.32 3.80 19.09
C LYS A 100 -32.16 2.55 19.33
N GLN A 101 -31.77 1.41 18.76
CA GLN A 101 -32.47 0.14 18.93
C GLN A 101 -32.35 -0.36 20.38
N VAL A 102 -31.15 -0.37 20.96
CA VAL A 102 -30.92 -0.76 22.36
C VAL A 102 -31.74 0.10 23.31
N ALA A 103 -31.75 1.42 23.11
CA ALA A 103 -32.55 2.33 23.93
C ALA A 103 -34.06 2.06 23.82
N ARG A 104 -34.56 1.71 22.62
CA ARG A 104 -35.96 1.32 22.42
C ARG A 104 -36.28 0.00 23.15
N SER A 105 -35.48 -1.04 22.95
CA SER A 105 -35.70 -2.34 23.60
C SER A 105 -35.59 -2.27 25.12
N ALA A 106 -34.66 -1.46 25.65
CA ALA A 106 -34.57 -1.22 27.10
C ALA A 106 -35.86 -0.57 27.65
N ARG A 107 -36.41 0.43 26.95
CA ARG A 107 -37.70 1.04 27.34
C ARG A 107 -38.84 0.03 27.31
N GLU A 108 -38.94 -0.78 26.25
CA GLU A 108 -39.97 -1.82 26.13
C GLU A 108 -39.87 -2.85 27.26
N ALA A 109 -38.65 -3.30 27.60
CA ALA A 109 -38.42 -4.24 28.69
C ALA A 109 -38.84 -3.68 30.06
N ARG A 110 -38.56 -2.40 30.34
CA ARG A 110 -38.98 -1.72 31.57
C ARG A 110 -40.49 -1.59 31.67
N VAL A 111 -41.15 -1.16 30.58
CA VAL A 111 -42.61 -1.05 30.51
C VAL A 111 -43.28 -2.41 30.74
N ALA A 112 -42.78 -3.46 30.09
CA ALA A 112 -43.31 -4.82 30.25
C ALA A 112 -43.21 -5.36 31.69
N ARG A 113 -42.22 -4.90 32.46
CA ARG A 113 -42.01 -5.29 33.87
C ARG A 113 -42.58 -4.29 34.88
N GLY A 114 -43.24 -3.22 34.44
CA GLY A 114 -43.77 -2.17 35.31
C GLY A 114 -42.69 -1.37 36.05
N ASN A 115 -41.43 -1.42 35.61
CA ASN A 115 -40.32 -0.72 36.24
C ASN A 115 -40.14 0.69 35.64
N LYS A 116 -39.90 1.70 36.49
CA LYS A 116 -39.67 3.09 36.06
C LYS A 116 -38.18 3.43 35.87
N GLY A 117 -37.28 2.64 36.45
CA GLY A 117 -35.83 2.89 36.44
C GLY A 117 -35.03 1.86 35.65
N PRO A 118 -33.71 2.08 35.51
CA PRO A 118 -32.80 1.09 34.92
C PRO A 118 -32.85 -0.23 35.69
N MET A 119 -32.87 -1.35 34.96
CA MET A 119 -32.89 -2.68 35.57
C MET A 119 -31.49 -3.13 35.98
N LEU A 120 -31.40 -4.12 36.87
CA LEU A 120 -30.11 -4.69 37.30
C LEU A 120 -29.36 -5.31 36.11
N GLU A 121 -30.09 -5.94 35.19
CA GLU A 121 -29.54 -6.53 33.98
C GLU A 121 -28.94 -5.47 33.03
N GLU A 122 -29.56 -4.29 32.93
CA GLU A 122 -29.02 -3.17 32.17
C GLU A 122 -27.69 -2.69 32.77
N ARG A 123 -27.65 -2.54 34.10
CA ARG A 123 -26.43 -2.16 34.83
C ARG A 123 -25.30 -3.18 34.68
N ASP A 124 -25.62 -4.48 34.71
CA ASP A 124 -24.63 -5.55 34.51
C ASP A 124 -24.09 -5.53 33.07
N MET A 125 -24.96 -5.33 32.07
CA MET A 125 -24.55 -5.20 30.67
C MET A 125 -23.60 -4.02 30.47
N ASP A 126 -23.92 -2.85 31.03
CA ASP A 126 -23.07 -1.66 30.96
C ASP A 126 -21.70 -1.91 31.60
N LEU A 127 -21.66 -2.56 32.76
CA LEU A 127 -20.40 -2.91 33.44
C LEU A 127 -19.54 -3.88 32.61
N ARG A 128 -20.16 -4.89 31.98
CA ARG A 128 -19.45 -5.82 31.08
C ARG A 128 -18.90 -5.10 29.85
N GLU A 129 -19.68 -4.18 29.28
CA GLU A 129 -19.25 -3.38 28.14
C GLU A 129 -18.03 -2.51 28.48
N ILE A 130 -18.06 -1.80 29.61
CA ILE A 130 -16.93 -0.97 30.07
C ILE A 130 -15.68 -1.83 30.28
N ARG A 131 -15.81 -2.98 30.95
CA ARG A 131 -14.68 -3.90 31.15
C ARG A 131 -14.11 -4.41 29.82
N SER A 132 -14.97 -4.79 28.88
CA SER A 132 -14.55 -5.24 27.56
C SER A 132 -13.83 -4.13 26.78
N LYS A 133 -14.36 -2.90 26.78
CA LYS A 133 -13.73 -1.74 26.12
C LYS A 133 -12.35 -1.45 26.70
N ASN A 134 -12.24 -1.40 28.03
CA ASN A 134 -10.96 -1.18 28.70
C ASN A 134 -9.94 -2.27 28.36
N LYS A 135 -10.39 -3.54 28.29
CA LYS A 135 -9.53 -4.65 27.87
C LYS A 135 -9.02 -4.46 26.44
N THR A 136 -9.89 -4.14 25.49
CA THR A 136 -9.50 -3.92 24.08
C THR A 136 -8.56 -2.72 23.92
N ILE A 137 -8.78 -1.63 24.67
CA ILE A 137 -7.88 -0.47 24.67
C ILE A 137 -6.50 -0.87 25.21
N ALA A 138 -6.43 -1.59 26.33
CA ALA A 138 -5.17 -2.05 26.89
C ALA A 138 -4.40 -2.97 25.92
N GLU A 139 -5.09 -3.90 25.26
CA GLU A 139 -4.50 -4.75 24.22
C GLU A 139 -3.93 -3.91 23.06
N GLY A 140 -4.69 -2.92 22.57
CA GLY A 140 -4.23 -2.03 21.50
C GLY A 140 -3.01 -1.19 21.90
N ILE A 141 -2.93 -0.71 23.16
CA ILE A 141 -1.76 0.00 23.66
C ILE A 141 -0.55 -0.94 23.74
N ALA A 142 -0.74 -2.18 24.20
CA ALA A 142 0.35 -3.15 24.25
C ALA A 142 0.90 -3.47 22.85
N ASP A 143 0.03 -3.59 21.84
CA ASP A 143 0.45 -3.79 20.45
C ASP A 143 1.24 -2.58 19.92
N VAL A 144 0.85 -1.36 20.27
CA VAL A 144 1.59 -0.13 19.92
C VAL A 144 2.99 -0.11 20.56
N MET A 145 3.09 -0.48 21.85
CA MET A 145 4.38 -0.57 22.54
C MET A 145 5.31 -1.61 21.88
N GLN A 146 4.75 -2.73 21.38
CA GLN A 146 5.52 -3.75 20.67
C GLN A 146 6.00 -3.31 19.28
N LEU A 147 5.16 -2.56 18.56
CA LEU A 147 5.47 -2.10 17.20
C LEU A 147 6.41 -0.88 17.18
N PHE A 148 6.38 -0.06 18.23
CA PHE A 148 7.11 1.21 18.31
C PHE A 148 7.86 1.33 19.64
N PRO A 149 9.08 0.77 19.76
CA PRO A 149 9.88 0.81 20.98
C PRO A 149 10.12 2.23 21.51
N ASP A 150 10.35 3.19 20.60
CA ASP A 150 10.58 4.60 20.93
C ASP A 150 9.38 5.24 21.64
N ALA A 151 8.16 4.77 21.35
CA ALA A 151 6.94 5.23 22.03
C ALA A 151 6.71 4.50 23.36
N SER A 152 7.30 3.33 23.57
CA SER A 152 7.11 2.50 24.78
C SER A 152 7.52 3.25 26.03
N GLU A 153 8.69 3.89 26.02
CA GLU A 153 9.21 4.65 27.17
C GLU A 153 8.26 5.78 27.57
N THR A 154 7.71 6.48 26.58
CA THR A 154 6.75 7.57 26.82
C THR A 154 5.43 7.03 27.37
N ILE A 155 4.94 5.89 26.85
CA ILE A 155 3.71 5.24 27.34
C ILE A 155 3.91 4.75 28.78
N GLU A 156 5.04 4.10 29.08
CA GLU A 156 5.43 3.66 30.43
C GLU A 156 5.44 4.83 31.43
N LEU A 157 6.03 5.96 31.03
CA LEU A 157 6.04 7.17 31.84
C LEU A 157 4.63 7.64 32.18
N TYR A 158 3.74 7.78 31.20
CA TYR A 158 2.37 8.25 31.44
C TYR A 158 1.56 7.28 32.30
N PHE A 159 1.71 5.97 32.09
CA PHE A 159 1.05 4.97 32.93
C PHE A 159 1.54 5.03 34.38
N SER A 160 2.85 5.21 34.59
CA SER A 160 3.42 5.37 35.93
C SER A 160 2.92 6.64 36.63
N GLN A 161 2.84 7.77 35.92
CA GLN A 161 2.33 9.04 36.45
C GLN A 161 0.85 8.95 36.83
N ALA A 162 0.07 8.20 36.06
CA ALA A 162 -1.34 7.95 36.34
C ALA A 162 -1.58 6.89 37.43
N GLY A 163 -0.53 6.22 37.93
CA GLY A 163 -0.65 5.10 38.87
C GLY A 163 -1.38 3.89 38.27
N LEU A 164 -1.33 3.74 36.95
CA LEU A 164 -2.00 2.66 36.22
C LEU A 164 -1.02 1.52 35.94
N PRO A 165 -1.48 0.25 35.99
CA PRO A 165 -0.66 -0.88 35.59
C PRO A 165 -0.41 -0.84 34.08
N LEU A 166 0.82 -1.19 33.69
CA LEU A 166 1.19 -1.31 32.30
C LEU A 166 0.32 -2.33 31.55
N PRO A 167 -0.14 -2.00 30.33
CA PRO A 167 -0.93 -2.92 29.55
C PRO A 167 -0.06 -4.10 29.09
N THR A 168 -0.45 -5.31 29.48
CA THR A 168 0.23 -6.54 29.05
C THR A 168 -0.46 -7.10 27.81
N SER A 169 0.29 -7.35 26.73
CA SER A 169 -0.23 -8.14 25.61
C SER A 169 -0.44 -9.58 26.09
N GLN A 170 -1.69 -10.00 26.23
CA GLN A 170 -1.98 -11.43 26.31
C GLN A 170 -1.72 -11.97 24.91
N SER A 171 -0.65 -12.75 24.74
CA SER A 171 -0.41 -13.42 23.46
C SER A 171 -1.71 -14.11 23.05
N ARG A 172 -2.13 -13.87 21.82
CA ARG A 172 -3.32 -14.50 21.24
C ARG A 172 -3.07 -16.00 21.20
N SER A 173 -3.31 -16.70 22.32
CA SER A 173 -3.33 -18.14 22.37
C SER A 173 -4.49 -18.58 21.49
N SER A 174 -4.18 -19.09 20.31
CA SER A 174 -5.14 -19.73 19.43
C SER A 174 -5.75 -20.94 20.14
N SER A 175 -6.90 -20.77 20.79
CA SER A 175 -7.64 -21.90 21.35
C SER A 175 -8.44 -22.56 20.22
N LYS A 176 -7.84 -23.59 19.64
CA LYS A 176 -8.51 -24.67 18.92
C LYS A 176 -9.60 -25.31 19.80
N ALA A 177 -10.74 -25.58 19.14
CA ALA A 177 -11.62 -26.75 19.26
C ALA A 177 -11.93 -27.36 20.65
N GLY A 178 -13.23 -27.50 20.94
CA GLY A 178 -13.70 -28.56 21.82
C GLY A 178 -15.03 -28.28 22.52
N SER A 179 -16.16 -28.39 21.81
CA SER A 179 -17.40 -28.80 22.47
C SER A 179 -18.07 -29.90 21.66
N VAL A 180 -17.76 -31.12 22.06
CA VAL A 180 -18.41 -32.37 21.67
C VAL A 180 -19.60 -32.56 22.62
N ARG A 181 -20.79 -32.78 22.05
CA ARG A 181 -21.96 -33.49 22.65
C ARG A 181 -23.07 -33.56 21.59
N SER A 182 -23.01 -34.53 20.68
CA SER A 182 -23.68 -35.85 20.73
C SER A 182 -25.20 -35.81 20.52
N SER A 183 -25.70 -36.35 19.39
CA SER A 183 -26.77 -37.37 19.37
C SER A 183 -27.06 -37.94 17.97
N ALA A 184 -27.11 -39.27 17.94
CA ALA A 184 -27.91 -40.20 17.12
C ALA A 184 -27.92 -40.02 15.58
N ARG A 185 -27.23 -40.86 14.80
CA ARG A 185 -27.53 -42.27 14.46
C ARG A 185 -28.87 -42.48 13.72
N SER A 186 -28.82 -42.44 12.39
CA SER A 186 -29.52 -43.39 11.49
C SER A 186 -29.07 -43.19 10.03
N SER A 187 -28.40 -44.20 9.48
CA SER A 187 -28.30 -44.47 8.03
C SER A 187 -29.49 -45.36 7.61
N PRO A 188 -29.60 -45.91 6.38
CA PRO A 188 -29.15 -45.49 5.04
C PRO A 188 -30.28 -45.61 3.97
N ARG A 189 -30.13 -45.00 2.79
CA ARG A 189 -30.71 -45.39 1.46
C ARG A 189 -30.53 -44.19 0.51
N GLY A 190 -30.13 -44.29 -0.74
CA GLY A 190 -29.77 -45.38 -1.63
C GLY A 190 -29.28 -44.75 -2.94
N SER A 191 -28.38 -45.45 -3.65
CA SER A 191 -27.82 -45.05 -4.95
C SER A 191 -28.87 -45.05 -6.06
N VAL A 192 -28.87 -44.04 -6.94
CA VAL A 192 -28.96 -44.24 -8.41
C VAL A 192 -28.63 -42.97 -9.21
N THR A 193 -27.51 -43.04 -9.94
CA THR A 193 -27.31 -42.73 -11.37
C THR A 193 -27.87 -41.44 -12.01
N SER A 194 -26.91 -40.66 -12.51
CA SER A 194 -26.76 -40.14 -13.89
C SER A 194 -27.65 -39.05 -14.48
N ALA A 195 -26.89 -38.14 -15.13
CA ALA A 195 -27.15 -37.47 -16.40
C ALA A 195 -27.84 -36.09 -16.40
N ARG A 196 -26.96 -35.09 -16.56
CA ARG A 196 -26.97 -34.12 -17.67
C ARG A 196 -28.04 -33.02 -17.65
N SER A 197 -27.53 -31.78 -17.65
CA SER A 197 -27.88 -30.69 -18.57
C SER A 197 -28.50 -29.43 -17.94
N ILE A 198 -27.83 -28.32 -18.26
CA ILE A 198 -28.36 -26.96 -18.46
C ILE A 198 -28.65 -26.16 -17.19
N THR A 199 -27.74 -25.22 -16.97
CA THR A 199 -27.78 -24.14 -15.99
C THR A 199 -28.95 -23.19 -16.25
N SER A 200 -29.89 -23.14 -15.32
CA SER A 200 -30.85 -22.05 -15.13
C SER A 200 -30.70 -21.51 -13.69
N PRO A 201 -30.90 -20.21 -13.45
CA PRO A 201 -30.55 -19.59 -12.17
C PRO A 201 -31.48 -20.08 -11.04
N LYS A 202 -30.89 -20.52 -9.92
CA LYS A 202 -31.60 -20.92 -8.71
C LYS A 202 -32.20 -19.70 -8.02
N ALA A 203 -33.53 -19.68 -7.89
CA ALA A 203 -34.21 -18.86 -6.91
C ALA A 203 -33.87 -19.37 -5.49
N VAL A 204 -33.61 -18.44 -4.57
CA VAL A 204 -33.37 -18.72 -3.15
C VAL A 204 -34.72 -18.99 -2.49
N ASP A 205 -34.91 -20.22 -2.03
CA ASP A 205 -36.06 -20.62 -1.22
C ASP A 205 -35.90 -20.07 0.20
N LEU A 206 -36.59 -18.97 0.49
CA LEU A 206 -36.72 -18.41 1.84
C LEU A 206 -37.80 -19.23 2.55
N GLY A 207 -37.38 -20.33 3.19
CA GLY A 207 -38.22 -21.33 3.87
C GLY A 207 -39.28 -20.76 4.82
N LEU A 208 -40.35 -20.23 4.23
CA LEU A 208 -41.59 -19.77 4.86
C LEU A 208 -42.67 -20.67 4.30
N GLY A 209 -42.92 -21.78 4.99
CA GLY A 209 -43.90 -22.80 4.63
C GLY A 209 -45.32 -22.26 4.56
N LEU A 210 -45.67 -21.65 3.43
CA LEU A 210 -47.03 -21.28 3.06
C LEU A 210 -47.38 -22.07 1.80
N GLN A 211 -48.09 -23.19 1.99
CA GLN A 211 -48.73 -23.91 0.90
C GLN A 211 -49.85 -23.03 0.34
N LEU A 212 -49.66 -22.48 -0.86
CA LEU A 212 -50.73 -21.86 -1.61
C LEU A 212 -51.08 -22.74 -2.80
N THR A 213 -52.28 -23.29 -2.73
CA THR A 213 -52.92 -24.13 -3.73
C THR A 213 -53.00 -23.36 -5.05
N SER A 214 -52.51 -23.93 -6.15
CA SER A 214 -52.73 -23.39 -7.50
C SER A 214 -53.89 -24.12 -8.17
N PRO A 215 -54.91 -23.43 -8.72
CA PRO A 215 -55.81 -24.00 -9.71
C PRO A 215 -55.28 -23.80 -11.15
N PRO A 216 -55.71 -24.63 -12.11
CA PRO A 216 -55.06 -24.78 -13.40
C PRO A 216 -55.62 -23.86 -14.49
N GLY A 217 -54.75 -23.51 -15.44
CA GLY A 217 -55.03 -23.54 -16.87
C GLY A 217 -56.10 -22.61 -17.44
N SER A 218 -55.64 -21.57 -18.14
CA SER A 218 -56.34 -21.05 -19.33
C SER A 218 -55.36 -20.37 -20.29
N ARG A 219 -55.17 -21.03 -21.44
CA ARG A 219 -54.80 -20.43 -22.74
C ARG A 219 -56.10 -20.34 -23.56
N PRO A 220 -56.11 -19.69 -24.73
CA PRO A 220 -55.43 -18.47 -25.19
C PRO A 220 -56.50 -17.46 -25.67
N LEU A 221 -56.14 -16.33 -26.30
CA LEU A 221 -56.79 -15.82 -27.51
C LEU A 221 -56.12 -14.54 -28.04
N SER A 222 -56.30 -14.37 -29.34
CA SER A 222 -55.55 -13.59 -30.32
C SER A 222 -55.97 -12.11 -30.42
N ALA A 223 -55.04 -11.25 -30.85
CA ALA A 223 -55.28 -10.06 -31.68
C ALA A 223 -53.92 -9.68 -32.32
N ALA A 224 -53.60 -10.01 -33.57
CA ALA A 224 -54.11 -9.52 -34.86
C ALA A 224 -53.88 -8.01 -35.12
N SER A 225 -52.98 -7.76 -36.09
CA SER A 225 -52.92 -6.59 -36.98
C SER A 225 -52.45 -5.26 -36.34
N SER A 226 -51.70 -4.35 -36.98
CA SER A 226 -51.46 -4.10 -38.40
C SER A 226 -50.12 -3.42 -38.65
N ARG A 227 -49.66 -3.61 -39.89
CA ARG A 227 -48.62 -2.88 -40.62
C ARG A 227 -48.86 -1.36 -40.62
N SER A 228 -47.80 -0.56 -40.59
CA SER A 228 -47.49 0.37 -41.69
C SER A 228 -46.10 0.99 -41.55
N SER A 229 -45.47 1.12 -42.71
CA SER A 229 -44.19 1.76 -42.98
C SER A 229 -44.26 3.28 -42.85
N VAL A 230 -43.20 3.94 -42.36
CA VAL A 230 -42.79 5.23 -42.92
C VAL A 230 -41.26 5.35 -42.94
N ARG A 231 -40.77 5.66 -44.13
CA ARG A 231 -39.40 5.96 -44.54
C ARG A 231 -39.29 7.48 -44.67
N SER A 232 -38.28 8.11 -44.07
CA SER A 232 -37.65 9.39 -44.49
C SER A 232 -36.58 9.74 -43.44
N ALA A 233 -35.28 9.72 -43.70
CA ALA A 233 -34.45 10.55 -44.61
C ALA A 233 -34.18 11.98 -44.10
N ARG A 234 -32.89 12.34 -44.22
CA ARG A 234 -32.18 13.62 -43.97
C ARG A 234 -31.80 13.86 -42.50
N LYS A 235 -30.56 14.19 -42.16
CA LYS A 235 -29.50 14.90 -42.89
C LYS A 235 -28.13 14.41 -42.40
#